data_AF-A0A4V5TTV5-F1
#
_entry.id   AF-A0A4V5TTV5-F1
#
_cell.length_a   1.000
_cell.length_b   1.000
_cell.length_c   1.000
_cell.angle_alpha   90.00
_cell.angle_beta   90.00
_cell.angle_gamma   90.00
#
_symmetry.space_group_name_H-M   'P 1'
#
loop_
_entity.id
_entity.type
_entity.pdbx_description
1 polymer ?
#
loop_
_entity_poly.entity_id
_entity_poly.type
_entity_poly.pdbx_seq_one_letter_code
_entity_poly.pdbx_strand_id
1 'polypeptide(L)' 'IERLSEKALVEQLYKEMGQVFRPLDTWSAYVLTSYEAFEKCYGKDASKKRKLFNGFIRTDYYQYFGKRPPRNS' A
#
# COMPACT_ATOMS: atom_id res chain seq x y z
N ILE A 1 -0.10 -4.19 -26.59
CA ILE A 1 -0.69 -5.23 -25.70
C ILE A 1 -0.11 -5.11 -24.28
N GLU A 2 0.87 -4.23 -24.03
CA GLU A 2 1.57 -4.12 -22.74
C GLU A 2 0.73 -3.73 -21.51
N ARG A 3 -0.27 -2.83 -21.60
CA ARG A 3 -0.93 -2.27 -20.39
C ARG A 3 -1.81 -3.23 -19.59
N LEU A 4 -2.29 -4.33 -20.16
CA LEU A 4 -3.22 -5.25 -19.49
C LEU A 4 -2.46 -6.29 -18.66
N SER A 5 -1.35 -6.80 -19.18
CA SER A 5 -0.49 -7.74 -18.46
C SER A 5 0.18 -7.08 -17.24
N GLU A 6 0.57 -5.80 -17.37
CA GLU A 6 1.14 -5.06 -16.24
C GLU A 6 0.15 -4.90 -15.08
N LYS A 7 -1.14 -4.67 -15.37
CA LYS A 7 -2.15 -4.53 -14.30
C LYS A 7 -2.31 -5.81 -13.48
N ALA A 8 -2.45 -6.95 -14.14
CA ALA A 8 -2.60 -8.23 -13.46
C ALA A 8 -1.37 -8.57 -12.59
N LEU A 9 -0.17 -8.28 -13.12
CA LEU A 9 1.09 -8.51 -12.40
C LEU A 9 1.24 -7.57 -11.21
N VAL A 10 0.88 -6.30 -11.38
CA VAL A 10 0.87 -5.29 -10.31
C VAL A 10 -0.16 -5.62 -9.23
N GLU A 11 -1.35 -6.10 -9.60
CA GLU A 11 -2.37 -6.56 -8.64
C GLU A 11 -1.90 -7.76 -7.84
N GLN A 12 -1.20 -8.71 -8.48
CA GLN A 12 -0.62 -9.86 -7.80
C GLN A 12 0.49 -9.42 -6.83
N LEU A 13 1.37 -8.53 -7.26
CA LEU A 13 2.42 -7.96 -6.42
C LEU A 13 1.82 -7.30 -5.17
N TYR A 14 0.75 -6.51 -5.31
CA TYR A 14 0.09 -5.87 -4.16
C TYR A 14 -0.54 -6.87 -3.20
N LYS A 15 -1.09 -7.99 -3.71
CA LYS A 15 -1.60 -9.09 -2.87
C LYS A 15 -0.47 -9.77 -2.10
N GLU A 16 0.63 -10.08 -2.78
CA GLU A 16 1.81 -10.69 -2.16
C GLU A 16 2.43 -9.77 -1.10
N MET A 17 2.54 -8.46 -1.40
CA MET A 17 2.95 -7.46 -0.41
C MET A 17 2.04 -7.50 0.83
N GLY A 18 0.72 -7.47 0.65
CA GLY A 18 -0.23 -7.55 1.77
C GLY A 18 -0.03 -8.80 2.64
N GLN A 19 0.26 -9.96 2.02
CA GLN A 19 0.54 -11.21 2.72
C GLN A 19 1.87 -11.15 3.51
N VAL A 20 2.93 -10.58 2.93
CA VAL A 20 4.25 -10.44 3.56
C VAL A 20 4.23 -9.41 4.69
N PHE A 21 3.50 -8.32 4.54
CA PHE A 21 3.40 -7.27 5.56
C PHE A 21 2.42 -7.61 6.69
N ARG A 22 1.52 -8.58 6.51
CA ARG A 22 0.55 -9.00 7.54
C ARG A 22 1.20 -9.48 8.86
N PRO A 23 2.25 -10.33 8.87
CA PRO A 23 2.93 -10.73 10.11
C PRO A 23 3.84 -9.63 10.69
N LEU A 24 4.20 -8.60 9.93
CA LEU A 24 5.10 -7.53 10.36
C LEU A 24 4.33 -6.40 11.06
N ASP A 25 3.65 -6.72 12.16
CA ASP A 25 2.74 -5.80 12.83
C ASP A 25 3.43 -4.62 13.54
N THR A 26 4.73 -4.69 13.78
CA THR A 26 5.56 -3.58 14.30
C THR A 26 6.08 -2.63 13.22
N TRP A 27 6.00 -3.03 11.95
CA TRP A 27 6.55 -2.25 10.83
C TRP A 27 5.53 -1.24 10.31
N SER A 28 6.00 -0.04 10.02
CA SER A 28 5.20 0.95 9.29
C SER A 28 5.49 0.82 7.79
N ALA A 29 4.45 0.62 6.99
CA ALA A 29 4.54 0.53 5.54
C ALA A 29 4.01 1.81 4.89
N TYR A 30 4.71 2.26 3.85
CA TYR A 30 4.40 3.47 3.11
C TYR A 30 4.42 3.13 1.63
N VAL A 31 3.27 3.30 0.97
CA VAL A 31 3.10 2.91 -0.43
C VAL A 31 2.59 4.10 -1.22
N LEU A 32 3.26 4.42 -2.32
CA LEU A 32 2.85 5.45 -3.26
C LEU A 32 2.45 4.76 -4.57
N THR A 33 1.20 4.93 -4.98
CA THR A 33 0.72 4.33 -6.23
C THR A 33 -0.39 5.15 -6.86
N SER A 34 -0.45 5.18 -8.19
CA SER A 34 -1.58 5.73 -8.96
C SER A 34 -2.74 4.74 -9.09
N TYR A 35 -2.60 3.54 -8.52
CA TYR A 35 -3.62 2.50 -8.58
C TYR A 35 -4.69 2.69 -7.49
N GLU A 36 -5.90 3.08 -7.91
CA GLU A 36 -7.00 3.41 -6.99
C GLU A 36 -7.53 2.18 -6.21
N ALA A 37 -7.44 0.98 -6.78
CA ALA A 37 -7.90 -0.26 -6.14
C ALA A 37 -6.82 -0.95 -5.28
N PHE A 38 -5.72 -0.25 -4.97
CA PHE A 38 -4.60 -0.80 -4.19
C PHE A 38 -5.03 -1.40 -2.85
N GLU A 39 -5.90 -0.71 -2.10
CA GLU A 39 -6.36 -1.16 -0.77
C GLU A 39 -7.08 -2.52 -0.83
N LYS A 40 -7.81 -2.78 -1.92
CA LYS A 40 -8.49 -4.07 -2.16
C LYS A 40 -7.48 -5.20 -2.41
N CYS A 41 -6.43 -4.92 -3.19
CA CYS A 41 -5.38 -5.89 -3.46
C CYS A 41 -4.51 -6.15 -2.23
N TYR A 42 -4.14 -5.09 -1.51
CA TYR A 42 -3.33 -5.15 -0.30
C TYR A 42 -4.04 -5.84 0.88
N GLY A 43 -5.38 -5.88 0.86
CA GLY A 43 -6.19 -6.60 1.84
C GLY A 43 -6.23 -5.94 3.23
N LYS A 44 -5.89 -4.65 3.30
CA LYS A 44 -5.94 -3.82 4.50
C LYS A 44 -6.16 -2.36 4.11
N ASP A 45 -7.10 -1.69 4.78
CA ASP A 45 -7.31 -0.25 4.66
C ASP A 45 -6.12 0.54 5.21
N ALA A 46 -5.74 1.60 4.51
CA ALA A 46 -4.64 2.45 4.96
C ALA A 46 -5.05 3.26 6.19
N SER A 47 -4.15 3.34 7.19
CA SER A 47 -4.38 4.14 8.39
C SER A 47 -4.44 5.64 8.07
N LYS A 48 -3.64 6.08 7.09
CA LYS A 48 -3.75 7.42 6.49
C LYS A 48 -3.57 7.32 4.99
N LYS A 49 -4.39 8.08 4.26
CA LYS A 49 -4.30 8.25 2.80
C LYS A 49 -4.12 9.73 2.50
N ARG A 50 -3.16 10.06 1.64
CA ARG A 50 -2.94 11.42 1.13
C ARG A 50 -2.93 11.40 -0.39
N LYS A 51 -3.74 12.25 -1.00
CA LYS A 51 -3.67 12.48 -2.45
C LYS A 51 -2.41 13.28 -2.75
N LEU A 52 -1.56 12.77 -3.62
CA LEU A 52 -0.35 13.41 -4.11
C LEU A 52 -0.38 13.50 -5.64
N PHE A 53 0.42 14.38 -6.19
CA PHE A 53 0.60 14.52 -7.62
C PHE A 53 2.08 14.36 -7.93
N ASN A 54 2.42 13.35 -8.73
CA ASN A 54 3.74 13.19 -9.29
C ASN A 54 3.74 13.86 -10.68
N GLY A 55 4.02 15.17 -10.70
CA GLY A 55 3.79 16.00 -11.87
C GLY A 55 2.29 16.08 -12.22
N PHE A 56 1.91 15.64 -13.42
CA PHE A 56 0.51 15.58 -13.86
C PHE A 56 -0.20 14.27 -13.50
N ILE A 57 0.50 13.30 -12.90
CA ILE A 57 -0.05 11.99 -12.55
C ILE A 57 -0.57 12.03 -11.12
N ARG A 58 -1.87 11.82 -10.94
CA ARG A 58 -2.46 11.65 -9.61
C ARG A 58 -2.00 10.32 -9.00
N THR A 59 -1.51 10.39 -7.78
CA THR A 59 -1.07 9.24 -6.98
C THR A 59 -1.67 9.34 -5.58
N ASP A 60 -1.87 8.20 -4.94
CA ASP A 60 -2.30 8.14 -3.55
C ASP A 60 -1.16 7.57 -2.71
N TYR A 61 -0.89 8.25 -1.60
CA TYR A 61 0.10 7.86 -0.61
C TYR A 61 -0.61 7.20 0.57
N TYR A 62 -0.44 5.89 0.66
CA TYR A 62 -1.00 5.00 1.67
C TYR A 62 0.01 4.79 2.79
N GLN A 63 -0.44 4.99 4.03
CA GLN A 63 0.39 4.84 5.21
C GLN A 63 -0.27 3.84 6.14
N TYR A 64 0.47 2.79 6.47
CA TYR A 64 0.09 1.74 7.41
C TYR A 64 1.02 1.85 8.60
N PHE A 65 0.50 2.27 9.75
CA PHE A 65 1.33 2.37 10.94
C PHE A 65 1.44 0.99 11.60
N GLY A 66 2.68 0.61 11.90
CA GLY A 66 2.94 -0.50 12.79
C GLY A 66 2.47 -0.18 14.21
N LYS A 67 2.19 -1.20 15.00
CA LYS A 67 1.93 -1.07 16.42
C LYS A 67 3.15 -0.45 17.07
N ARG A 68 2.94 0.64 17.79
CA ARG A 68 4.00 1.22 18.63
C ARG A 68 4.33 0.22 19.74
N PRO A 69 5.62 -0.03 20.03
CA PRO A 69 5.99 -0.82 21.20
C PRO A 69 5.38 -0.16 22.46
N PRO A 70 4.95 -0.96 23.45
CA PRO A 70 4.38 -0.42 24.67
C PRO A 70 5.41 0.48 25.36
N ARG A 71 4.98 1.70 25.73
CA ARG A 71 5.78 2.57 26.60
C ARG A 71 5.77 1.93 27.99
N ASN A 72 6.88 1.33 28.41
CA ASN A 72 7.11 1.12 29.83
C ASN A 72 7.30 2.51 30.46
N SER A 73 6.35 2.91 31.29
CA SER A 73 6.50 4.01 32.25
C SER A 73 7.26 3.55 33.47
#